data_AF-A0A3N5UMJ8-F1
#
_entry.id   AF-A0A3N5UMJ8-F1
#
_cell.length_a   1.000
_cell.length_b   1.000
_cell.length_c   1.000
_cell.angle_alpha   90.00
_cell.angle_beta   90.00
_cell.angle_gamma   90.00
#
_symmetry.space_group_name_H-M   'P 1'
#
loop_
_entity.id
_entity.type
_entity.pdbx_description
1 polymer ?
#
loop_
_entity_poly.entity_id
_entity_poly.type
_entity_poly.pdbx_seq_one_letter_code
_entity_poly.pdbx_strand_id
1 'polypeptide(L)'
;MKENKKRPNTNPCLWMQAGVVESKTCSNFYDCTTCKYDQGMRKQVEKGKQLSWQEAMRRRPGLDRVCRHTLTRRIDKRSCAYNYECSTCD
;
A
#
# COMPACT_ATOMS: atom_id res chain seq x y z
N MET A 1 -0.64 -17.12 25.84
CA MET A 1 -0.91 -16.69 24.44
C MET A 1 -0.11 -15.42 24.19
N LYS A 2 0.86 -15.41 23.26
CA LYS A 2 1.71 -14.24 23.02
C LYS A 2 0.95 -13.24 22.14
N GLU A 3 0.33 -12.25 22.76
CA GLU A 3 -0.27 -11.12 22.06
C GLU A 3 0.84 -10.21 21.53
N ASN A 4 1.30 -10.49 20.30
CA ASN A 4 2.20 -9.61 19.56
C ASN A 4 1.42 -8.36 19.15
N LYS A 5 1.26 -7.43 20.09
CA LYS A 5 0.70 -6.09 19.87
C LYS A 5 1.69 -5.32 18.99
N LYS A 6 1.60 -5.51 17.67
CA LYS A 6 2.33 -4.69 16.68
C LYS A 6 1.99 -3.24 17.02
N ARG A 7 2.96 -2.49 17.54
CA ARG A 7 2.82 -1.05 17.76
C ARG A 7 2.23 -0.45 16.47
N PRO A 8 1.17 0.37 16.53
CA PRO A 8 0.65 1.00 15.34
C PRO A 8 1.81 1.81 14.75
N ASN A 9 2.32 1.39 13.59
CA ASN A 9 3.27 2.19 12.84
C ASN A 9 2.53 3.49 12.56
N THR A 10 2.92 4.59 13.20
CA THR A 10 2.21 5.87 13.13
C THR A 10 2.05 6.33 11.69
N ASN A 11 3.01 5.96 10.83
CA ASN A 11 2.96 6.12 9.39
C ASN A 11 3.35 4.82 8.67
N PRO A 12 2.42 3.88 8.45
CA PRO A 12 2.74 2.63 7.78
C PRO A 12 3.01 2.89 6.29
N CYS A 13 3.89 2.10 5.67
CA CYS A 13 4.16 2.17 4.24
C CYS A 13 2.99 1.57 3.45
N LEU A 14 2.75 2.08 2.24
CA LEU A 14 1.74 1.56 1.31
C LEU A 14 1.85 0.03 1.10
N TRP A 15 3.07 -0.46 0.90
CA TRP A 15 3.35 -1.89 0.73
C TRP A 15 3.04 -2.71 1.99
N MET A 16 3.27 -2.13 3.17
CA MET A 16 2.93 -2.77 4.45
C MET A 16 1.42 -2.77 4.67
N GLN A 17 0.76 -1.65 4.40
CA GLN A 17 -0.69 -1.54 4.48
C GLN A 17 -1.39 -2.50 3.52
N ALA A 18 -0.79 -2.76 2.35
CA ALA A 18 -1.26 -3.75 1.38
C ALA A 18 -0.96 -5.21 1.79
N GLY A 19 -0.12 -5.43 2.81
CA GLY A 19 0.24 -6.76 3.30
C GLY A 19 1.31 -7.46 2.47
N VAL A 20 1.96 -6.76 1.54
CA VAL A 20 3.08 -7.31 0.74
C VAL A 20 4.36 -7.40 1.58
N VAL A 21 4.50 -6.54 2.59
CA VAL A 21 5.65 -6.54 3.52
C VAL A 21 5.18 -6.48 4.97
N GLU A 22 5.90 -7.16 5.86
CA GLU A 22 5.44 -7.37 7.24
C GLU A 22 5.50 -6.14 8.14
N SER A 23 6.54 -5.32 7.95
CA SER A 23 6.81 -4.12 8.75
C SER A 23 7.64 -3.12 7.95
N LYS A 24 7.03 -1.99 7.58
CA LYS A 24 7.74 -0.86 6.98
C LYS A 24 7.02 0.44 7.31
N THR A 25 7.76 1.41 7.82
CA THR A 25 7.29 2.79 8.00
C THR A 25 7.57 3.63 6.76
N CYS A 26 6.68 4.59 6.49
CA CYS A 26 6.86 5.59 5.45
C CYS A 26 7.69 6.76 5.99
N SER A 27 8.78 7.09 5.30
CA SER A 27 9.63 8.27 5.59
C SER A 27 9.55 9.34 4.49
N ASN A 28 8.75 9.12 3.45
CA ASN A 28 8.65 10.01 2.28
C ASN A 28 7.32 10.77 2.25
N PHE A 29 6.72 11.05 3.41
CA PHE A 29 5.45 11.78 3.52
C PHE A 29 4.31 11.23 2.62
N TYR A 30 4.28 9.90 2.44
CA TYR A 30 3.37 9.19 1.54
C TYR A 30 3.43 9.62 0.06
N ASP A 31 4.50 10.28 -0.36
CA ASP A 31 4.80 10.50 -1.76
C ASP A 31 5.39 9.23 -2.39
N CYS A 32 4.54 8.23 -2.59
CA CYS A 32 5.00 6.93 -3.08
C CYS A 32 5.50 6.97 -4.53
N THR A 33 5.09 7.94 -5.35
CA THR A 33 5.54 8.06 -6.75
C THR A 33 7.02 8.41 -6.88
N THR A 34 7.57 9.16 -5.92
CA THR A 34 9.00 9.51 -5.86
C THR A 34 9.81 8.63 -4.91
N CYS A 35 9.16 7.69 -4.20
CA CYS A 35 9.80 6.88 -3.19
C CYS A 35 10.75 5.84 -3.80
N LYS A 36 12.05 5.90 -3.46
CA LYS A 36 13.06 4.91 -3.91
C LYS A 36 12.68 3.46 -3.58
N TYR A 37 12.03 3.24 -2.44
CA TYR A 37 11.57 1.91 -2.04
C TYR A 37 10.44 1.41 -2.97
N ASP A 38 9.47 2.26 -3.28
CA ASP A 38 8.40 1.93 -4.22
C ASP A 38 8.96 1.61 -5.61
N GLN A 39 9.88 2.44 -6.11
CA GLN A 39 10.56 2.20 -7.39
C GLN A 39 11.31 0.87 -7.41
N GLY A 40 12.02 0.53 -6.32
CA GLY A 40 12.72 -0.74 -6.18
C GLY A 40 11.74 -1.93 -6.19
N MET A 41 10.63 -1.83 -5.46
CA MET A 41 9.60 -2.86 -5.40
C MET A 41 8.90 -3.04 -6.76
N ARG A 42 8.59 -1.95 -7.47
CA ARG A 42 8.04 -2.00 -8.84
C ARG A 42 8.96 -2.76 -9.80
N LYS A 43 10.27 -2.54 -9.73
CA LYS A 43 11.24 -3.33 -10.51
C LYS A 43 11.24 -4.83 -10.16
N GLN A 44 10.96 -5.20 -8.90
CA GLN A 44 10.82 -6.61 -8.53
C GLN A 44 9.51 -7.20 -9.06
N VAL A 45 8.43 -6.43 -9.06
CA VAL A 45 7.15 -6.80 -9.67
C VAL A 45 7.30 -7.03 -11.17
N GLU A 46 7.98 -6.12 -11.89
CA GLU A 46 8.25 -6.25 -13.33
C GLU A 46 9.07 -7.51 -13.64
N LYS A 47 9.96 -7.92 -12.73
CA LYS A 47 10.73 -9.16 -12.82
C LYS A 47 9.96 -10.41 -12.38
N GLY A 48 8.68 -10.28 -12.00
CA GLY A 48 7.85 -11.38 -11.49
C GLY A 48 8.26 -11.93 -10.12
N LYS A 49 9.15 -11.23 -9.41
CA LYS A 49 9.70 -11.69 -8.11
C LYS A 49 8.84 -11.28 -6.92
N GLN A 50 7.89 -10.38 -7.11
CA GLN A 50 7.08 -9.82 -6.04
C GLN A 50 5.67 -9.48 -6.52
N LEU A 51 4.68 -9.63 -5.63
CA LEU A 51 3.31 -9.18 -5.89
C LEU A 51 3.23 -7.66 -5.78
N SER A 52 2.55 -6.98 -6.70
CA SER A 52 2.32 -5.53 -6.57
C SER A 52 1.39 -5.22 -5.39
N TRP A 53 1.57 -4.06 -4.76
CA TRP A 53 0.66 -3.65 -3.69
C TRP A 53 -0.77 -3.46 -4.22
N GLN A 54 -0.94 -3.02 -5.48
CA GLN A 54 -2.25 -2.92 -6.13
C GLN A 54 -2.92 -4.29 -6.19
N GLU A 55 -2.20 -5.30 -6.68
CA GLU A 55 -2.72 -6.66 -6.82
C GLU A 55 -3.03 -7.28 -5.45
N ALA A 56 -2.16 -7.06 -4.46
CA ALA A 56 -2.41 -7.47 -3.09
C ALA A 56 -3.69 -6.85 -2.51
N MET A 57 -3.95 -5.57 -2.83
CA MET A 57 -5.18 -4.89 -2.41
C MET A 57 -6.42 -5.40 -3.16
N ARG A 58 -6.33 -5.73 -4.46
CA ARG A 58 -7.44 -6.32 -5.22
C ARG A 58 -7.93 -7.63 -4.64
N ARG A 59 -7.02 -8.42 -4.06
CA ARG A 59 -7.33 -9.71 -3.42
C ARG A 59 -8.07 -9.56 -2.09
N ARG A 60 -8.18 -8.35 -1.54
CA ARG A 60 -8.92 -8.12 -0.29
C ARG A 60 -10.43 -8.17 -0.50
N PRO A 61 -11.21 -8.52 0.54
CA PRO A 61 -12.66 -8.41 0.51
C PRO A 61 -13.09 -6.95 0.30
N GLY A 62 -14.25 -6.74 -0.32
CA GLY A 62 -14.64 -5.45 -0.91
C GLY A 62 -14.52 -4.23 0.02
N LEU A 63 -14.89 -4.36 1.31
CA LEU A 63 -14.81 -3.28 2.29
C LEU A 63 -13.36 -2.88 2.65
N ASP A 64 -12.40 -3.78 2.47
CA ASP A 64 -10.98 -3.55 2.74
C ASP A 64 -10.21 -3.03 1.51
N ARG A 65 -10.89 -2.91 0.36
CA ARG A 65 -10.33 -2.32 -0.86
C ARG A 65 -10.30 -0.79 -0.78
N VAL A 66 -9.61 -0.26 0.23
CA VAL A 66 -9.44 1.18 0.43
C VAL A 66 -8.56 1.81 -0.64
N CYS A 67 -8.89 3.04 -1.04
CA CYS A 67 -8.20 3.81 -2.07
C CYS A 67 -6.75 4.11 -1.68
N ARG A 68 -5.86 4.21 -2.67
CA ARG A 68 -4.48 4.68 -2.48
C ARG A 68 -4.44 6.01 -1.72
N HIS A 69 -5.29 6.96 -2.08
CA HIS A 69 -5.34 8.29 -1.46
C HIS A 69 -5.78 8.24 0.01
N THR A 70 -6.61 7.27 0.39
CA THR A 70 -6.91 7.00 1.80
C THR A 70 -5.70 6.38 2.51
N LEU A 71 -5.05 5.38 1.88
CA LEU A 71 -3.86 4.73 2.45
C LEU A 71 -2.72 5.71 2.70
N THR A 72 -2.58 6.71 1.81
CA THR A 72 -1.56 7.77 1.88
C THR A 72 -2.02 9.04 2.59
N ARG A 73 -3.20 9.03 3.23
CA ARG A 73 -3.78 10.17 3.97
C ARG A 73 -3.96 11.46 3.15
N ARG A 74 -4.15 11.35 1.84
CA ARG A 74 -4.50 12.47 0.97
C ARG A 74 -5.98 12.81 1.00
N ILE A 75 -6.84 11.85 1.33
CA ILE A 75 -8.30 12.00 1.47
C ILE A 75 -8.82 11.16 2.65
N ASP A 76 -10.07 11.40 3.02
CA ASP A 76 -10.82 10.57 3.98
C ASP A 76 -11.04 9.12 3.51
N LYS A 77 -11.61 8.29 4.39
CA LYS A 77 -11.82 6.86 4.14
C LYS A 77 -12.72 6.61 2.93
N ARG A 78 -12.15 6.09 1.85
CA ARG A 78 -12.86 5.74 0.61
C ARG A 78 -12.39 4.41 0.07
N SER A 79 -13.30 3.60 -0.47
CA SER A 79 -12.96 2.43 -1.28
C SER A 79 -12.42 2.86 -2.66
N CYS A 80 -11.60 2.03 -3.28
CA CYS A 80 -11.14 2.27 -4.64
C CYS A 80 -12.23 1.86 -5.64
N ALA A 81 -12.77 2.81 -6.40
CA ALA A 81 -13.74 2.54 -7.47
C ALA A 81 -13.10 1.96 -8.73
N TYR A 82 -11.81 2.23 -8.96
CA TYR A 82 -11.09 1.92 -10.20
C TYR A 82 -10.18 0.69 -10.08
N ASN A 83 -10.48 -0.23 -9.16
CA ASN A 83 -9.75 -1.49 -9.01
C ASN A 83 -8.21 -1.35 -8.95
N TYR A 84 -7.72 -0.26 -8.34
CA TYR A 84 -6.30 0.10 -8.24
C TYR A 84 -5.57 0.40 -9.56
N GLU A 85 -6.29 0.75 -10.62
CA GLU A 85 -5.74 1.35 -11.84
C GLU A 85 -5.45 2.84 -11.63
N CYS A 86 -4.51 3.13 -10.72
CA CYS A 86 -4.24 4.50 -10.26
C CYS A 86 -3.75 5.47 -11.36
N SER A 87 -3.33 4.98 -12.53
CA SER A 87 -3.00 5.85 -13.67
C SER A 87 -4.19 6.67 -14.19
N THR A 88 -5.41 6.27 -13.83
CA THR A 88 -6.66 6.96 -14.22
C THR A 88 -7.14 7.97 -13.17
N CYS A 89 -6.54 7.94 -11.99
CA CYS A 89 -6.92 8.75 -10.84
C CYS A 89 -5.76 9.69 -10.53
N ASP A 90 -5.80 10.93 -11.01
CA ASP A 90 -4.95 12.01 -10.51
C ASP A 90 -5.73 12.79 -9.44
#